data_AF-A0A5C5WDJ6-F1
#
_entry.id   AF-A0A5C5WDJ6-F1
#
_cell.length_a   1.000
_cell.length_b   1.000
_cell.length_c   1.000
_cell.angle_alpha   90.00
_cell.angle_beta   90.00
_cell.angle_gamma   90.00
#
_symmetry.space_group_name_H-M   'P 1'
#
loop_
_entity.id
_entity.type
_entity.pdbx_description
1 polymer ?
#
loop_
_entity_poly.entity_id
_entity_poly.type
_entity_poly.pdbx_seq_one_letter_code
_entity_poly.pdbx_strand_id
1 'polypeptide(L)'
;MILLHPTITELYWSSPTDLTVRFVSGETARRHQVYIGRRLAGETGSPSQRRLTINLIPTVWPQWLTVVAIDEEEAGLDRGAWLPPRPYNSVRVTFGNADWTGDPHEIDVRAWDLFRGQSPDGAIDYSTPIATVVAEEQTTSYEIHSDPLPGSGNWNLGLRGRDTKNPDGNVGPTAEFSVEVLATPPDFESPFSASGSSGTLTLSARIPSE
;
A
#
# COMPACT_ATOMS: atom_id res chain seq x y z
N MET A 1 25.96 -0.52 -13.66
CA MET A 1 24.86 -1.00 -12.79
C MET A 1 23.82 -1.66 -13.69
N ILE A 2 23.68 -2.99 -13.62
CA ILE A 2 22.69 -3.71 -14.43
C ILE A 2 21.40 -3.75 -13.63
N LEU A 3 20.36 -3.06 -14.10
CA LEU A 3 19.04 -3.09 -13.48
C LEU A 3 18.39 -4.44 -13.82
N LEU A 4 18.43 -5.40 -12.90
CA LEU A 4 17.78 -6.71 -13.09
C LEU A 4 16.25 -6.57 -13.11
N HIS A 5 15.70 -5.58 -12.39
CA HIS A 5 14.25 -5.36 -12.35
C HIS A 5 13.80 -4.26 -13.31
N PRO A 6 12.62 -4.42 -13.97
CA PRO A 6 12.02 -3.35 -14.75
C PRO A 6 11.82 -2.09 -13.89
N THR A 7 12.22 -0.94 -14.42
CA THR A 7 12.09 0.37 -13.76
C THR A 7 11.42 1.35 -14.71
N ILE A 8 10.29 1.91 -14.30
CA ILE A 8 9.61 2.96 -15.08
C ILE A 8 10.50 4.20 -15.11
N THR A 9 10.74 4.73 -16.31
CA THR A 9 11.56 5.94 -16.52
C THR A 9 10.74 7.14 -16.95
N GLU A 10 9.59 6.90 -17.58
CA GLU A 10 8.74 7.98 -18.10
C GLU A 10 7.27 7.54 -18.13
N LEU A 11 6.39 8.46 -17.72
CA LEU A 11 4.95 8.35 -17.82
C LEU A 11 4.41 9.62 -18.47
N TYR A 12 3.57 9.49 -19.49
CA TYR A 12 2.88 10.63 -20.07
C TYR A 12 1.57 10.20 -20.72
N TRP A 13 0.58 11.09 -20.65
CA TRP A 13 -0.70 10.92 -21.32
C TRP A 13 -0.53 11.16 -22.82
N SER A 14 -0.83 10.14 -23.62
CA SER A 14 -0.92 10.24 -25.08
C SER A 14 -2.32 10.61 -25.57
N SER A 15 -3.33 10.39 -24.72
CA SER A 15 -4.72 10.84 -24.90
C SER A 15 -5.37 11.00 -23.52
N PRO A 16 -6.62 11.49 -23.42
CA PRO A 16 -7.33 11.58 -22.14
C PRO A 16 -7.50 10.26 -21.37
N THR A 17 -7.39 9.12 -22.06
CA THR A 17 -7.52 7.79 -21.47
C THR A 17 -6.33 6.89 -21.74
N ASP A 18 -5.30 7.36 -22.43
CA ASP A 18 -4.17 6.51 -22.80
C ASP A 18 -2.90 7.02 -22.13
N LEU A 19 -2.36 6.20 -21.23
CA LEU A 19 -1.09 6.46 -20.56
C LEU A 19 0.00 5.67 -21.27
N THR A 20 1.03 6.37 -21.73
CA THR A 20 2.24 5.72 -22.22
C THR A 20 3.20 5.49 -21.06
N VAL A 21 3.63 4.23 -20.90
CA VAL A 21 4.62 3.78 -19.93
C VAL A 21 5.90 3.43 -20.66
N ARG A 22 7.00 4.09 -20.30
CA ARG A 22 8.36 3.69 -20.73
C ARG A 22 9.16 3.24 -19.53
N PHE A 23 9.96 2.21 -19.74
CA PHE A 23 10.73 1.57 -18.69
C PHE A 23 12.05 1.03 -19.22
N VAL A 24 13.02 0.85 -18.34
CA VAL A 24 14.24 0.10 -18.62
C VAL A 24 14.17 -1.25 -17.91
N SER A 25 14.79 -2.28 -18.49
CA SER A 25 14.87 -3.60 -17.86
C SER A 25 16.10 -4.33 -18.39
N GLY A 26 16.87 -4.95 -17.48
CA GLY A 26 17.97 -5.85 -17.80
C GLY A 26 17.50 -7.24 -18.27
N GLU A 27 16.21 -7.54 -18.14
CA GLU A 27 15.58 -8.76 -18.66
C GLU A 27 15.35 -8.59 -20.17
N THR A 28 16.36 -8.90 -20.98
CA THR A 28 16.34 -8.68 -22.44
C THR A 28 15.65 -9.78 -23.23
N ALA A 29 15.51 -10.97 -22.64
CA ALA A 29 14.87 -12.13 -23.25
C ALA A 29 13.39 -12.30 -22.85
N ARG A 30 12.89 -11.47 -21.92
CA ARG A 30 11.53 -11.55 -21.38
C ARG A 30 10.62 -10.47 -21.92
N ARG A 31 9.34 -10.79 -22.08
CA ARG A 31 8.29 -9.79 -22.29
C ARG A 31 7.98 -9.10 -20.96
N HIS A 32 7.22 -8.01 -21.03
CA HIS A 32 6.85 -7.24 -19.85
C HIS A 32 5.35 -7.00 -19.82
N GLN A 33 4.78 -7.18 -18.64
CA GLN A 33 3.40 -6.83 -18.35
C GLN A 33 3.36 -5.59 -17.46
N VAL A 34 2.35 -4.76 -17.67
CA VAL A 34 2.06 -3.60 -16.83
C VAL A 34 0.74 -3.82 -16.13
N TYR A 35 0.77 -3.58 -14.83
CA TYR A 35 -0.37 -3.68 -13.94
C TYR A 35 -0.74 -2.29 -13.43
N ILE A 36 -2.03 -2.02 -13.34
CA ILE A 36 -2.59 -0.91 -12.57
C ILE A 36 -3.14 -1.51 -11.27
N GLY A 37 -2.54 -1.16 -10.14
CA GLY A 37 -2.73 -1.89 -8.90
C GLY A 37 -2.31 -3.35 -9.08
N ARG A 38 -3.27 -4.26 -8.99
CA ARG A 38 -3.12 -5.71 -9.17
C ARG A 38 -3.90 -6.25 -10.36
N ARG A 39 -4.20 -5.41 -11.35
CA ARG A 39 -4.91 -5.81 -12.57
C ARG A 39 -4.05 -5.60 -13.80
N LEU A 40 -3.99 -6.59 -14.69
CA LEU A 40 -3.25 -6.47 -15.94
C LEU A 40 -3.85 -5.37 -16.81
N ALA A 41 -3.00 -4.42 -17.21
CA ALA A 41 -3.36 -3.25 -18.01
C ALA A 41 -2.83 -3.32 -19.44
N GLY A 42 -1.72 -4.04 -19.65
CA GLY A 42 -1.14 -4.24 -20.97
C GLY A 42 0.11 -5.10 -20.92
N GLU A 43 0.56 -5.51 -22.10
CA GLU A 43 1.73 -6.35 -22.27
C GLU A 43 2.55 -5.87 -23.49
N THR A 44 3.86 -6.05 -23.45
CA THR A 44 4.72 -5.83 -24.61
C THR A 44 4.58 -6.96 -25.62
N GLY A 45 4.51 -6.63 -26.90
CA GLY A 45 4.46 -7.62 -27.99
C GLY A 45 5.79 -8.32 -28.25
N SER A 46 6.90 -7.81 -27.69
CA SER A 46 8.22 -8.45 -27.82
C SER A 46 9.11 -8.21 -26.59
N PRO A 47 10.16 -9.05 -26.39
CA PRO A 47 11.13 -8.86 -25.33
C PRO A 47 12.01 -7.62 -25.42
N SER A 48 12.10 -6.97 -26.58
CA SER A 48 12.88 -5.74 -26.79
C SER A 48 12.06 -4.47 -26.63
N GLN A 49 10.73 -4.58 -26.61
CA GLN A 49 9.84 -3.43 -26.45
C GLN A 49 9.93 -2.90 -25.02
N ARG A 50 10.25 -1.61 -24.88
CA ARG A 50 10.44 -0.89 -23.60
C ARG A 50 9.45 0.25 -23.40
N ARG A 51 8.37 0.20 -24.17
CA ARG A 51 7.31 1.18 -24.21
C ARG A 51 6.00 0.48 -24.51
N LEU A 52 4.95 0.78 -23.76
CA LEU A 52 3.58 0.38 -24.07
C LEU A 52 2.62 1.52 -23.77
N THR A 53 1.47 1.48 -24.41
CA THR A 53 0.37 2.40 -24.13
C THR A 53 -0.75 1.56 -23.53
N ILE A 54 -1.20 1.94 -22.34
CA ILE A 54 -2.30 1.30 -21.62
C ILE A 54 -3.49 2.25 -21.60
N ASN A 55 -4.69 1.68 -21.58
CA ASN A 55 -5.88 2.46 -21.30
C ASN A 55 -5.99 2.64 -19.78
N LEU A 56 -6.08 3.89 -19.35
CA LEU A 56 -6.22 4.30 -17.98
C LEU A 56 -7.31 5.35 -17.87
N ILE A 57 -8.39 5.03 -17.16
CA ILE A 57 -9.41 6.01 -16.82
C ILE A 57 -8.86 6.86 -15.68
N PRO A 58 -8.69 8.19 -15.87
CA PRO A 58 -8.28 9.08 -14.80
C PRO A 58 -9.23 8.96 -13.62
N THR A 59 -8.67 8.90 -12.43
CA THR A 59 -9.43 8.84 -11.19
C THR A 59 -8.80 9.77 -10.16
N VAL A 60 -9.60 10.19 -9.19
CA VAL A 60 -9.14 11.02 -8.07
C VAL A 60 -8.31 10.22 -7.06
N TRP A 61 -8.36 8.89 -7.15
CA TRP A 61 -7.59 7.98 -6.32
C TRP A 61 -6.18 7.73 -6.89
N PRO A 62 -5.14 7.62 -6.06
CA PRO A 62 -3.83 7.20 -6.53
C PRO A 62 -3.90 5.82 -7.23
N GLN A 63 -3.29 5.71 -8.42
CA GLN A 63 -3.19 4.47 -9.18
C GLN A 63 -1.73 4.07 -9.34
N TRP A 64 -1.44 2.79 -9.15
CA TRP A 64 -0.07 2.28 -9.08
C TRP A 64 0.30 1.46 -10.29
N LEU A 65 1.40 1.84 -10.94
CA LEU A 65 1.90 1.15 -12.11
C LEU A 65 3.03 0.21 -11.70
N THR A 66 2.84 -1.09 -11.93
CA THR A 66 3.89 -2.08 -11.75
C THR A 66 4.26 -2.66 -13.10
N VAL A 67 5.56 -2.71 -13.42
CA VAL A 67 6.07 -3.42 -14.60
C VAL A 67 6.75 -4.70 -14.12
N VAL A 68 6.39 -5.83 -14.72
CA VAL A 68 6.91 -7.15 -14.38
C VAL A 68 7.48 -7.79 -15.63
N ALA A 69 8.66 -8.41 -15.52
CA ALA A 69 9.19 -9.26 -16.59
C ALA A 69 8.57 -10.65 -16.47
N ILE A 70 8.08 -11.19 -17.57
CA ILE A 70 7.39 -12.48 -17.63
C ILE A 70 8.04 -13.41 -18.65
N ASP A 71 7.91 -14.71 -18.42
CA ASP A 71 8.30 -15.72 -19.40
C ASP A 71 7.27 -15.76 -20.56
N GLU A 72 7.67 -16.24 -21.74
CA GLU A 72 6.80 -16.22 -22.93
C GLU A 72 5.53 -17.07 -22.74
N GLU A 73 5.61 -18.13 -21.92
CA GLU A 73 4.47 -18.99 -21.58
C GLU A 73 3.42 -18.28 -20.71
N GLU A 74 3.79 -17.16 -20.07
CA GLU A 74 2.88 -16.37 -19.22
C GLU A 74 2.23 -15.20 -19.96
N ALA A 75 2.54 -15.04 -21.26
CA ALA A 75 1.96 -14.00 -22.09
C ALA A 75 0.41 -14.08 -22.09
N GLY A 76 -0.24 -12.97 -21.77
CA GLY A 76 -1.70 -12.87 -21.65
C GLY A 76 -2.31 -13.39 -20.35
N LEU A 77 -1.53 -13.95 -19.42
CA LEU A 77 -2.02 -14.36 -18.11
C LEU A 77 -1.99 -13.18 -17.12
N ASP A 78 -3.12 -12.89 -16.47
CA ASP A 78 -3.17 -11.92 -15.37
C ASP A 78 -2.66 -12.58 -14.08
N ARG A 79 -1.46 -12.20 -13.65
CA ARG A 79 -0.81 -12.63 -12.40
C ARG A 79 -0.88 -11.57 -11.32
N GLY A 80 -1.78 -10.59 -11.44
CA GLY A 80 -1.85 -9.46 -10.52
C GLY A 80 -2.14 -9.89 -9.08
N ALA A 81 -2.86 -11.00 -8.88
CA ALA A 81 -3.08 -11.62 -7.58
C ALA A 81 -1.81 -12.17 -6.90
N TRP A 82 -0.71 -12.35 -7.64
CA TRP A 82 0.58 -12.82 -7.10
C TRP A 82 1.53 -11.67 -6.79
N LEU A 83 1.23 -10.46 -7.27
CA LEU A 83 2.01 -9.29 -6.87
C LEU A 83 1.89 -9.12 -5.36
N PRO A 84 2.94 -8.63 -4.67
CA PRO A 84 2.83 -8.28 -3.28
C PRO A 84 1.64 -7.33 -3.06
N PRO A 85 0.85 -7.47 -1.99
CA PRO A 85 -0.01 -6.40 -1.54
C PRO A 85 0.84 -5.14 -1.44
N ARG A 86 0.50 -4.09 -2.19
CA ARG A 86 1.37 -2.91 -2.26
C ARG A 86 1.00 -1.91 -1.14
N PRO A 87 1.99 -1.24 -0.53
CA PRO A 87 1.89 -0.64 0.80
C PRO A 87 1.26 0.77 0.86
N TYR A 88 0.28 1.12 0.02
CA TYR A 88 -0.14 2.53 -0.20
C TYR A 88 -1.08 3.15 0.83
N ASN A 89 -1.34 2.37 1.84
CA ASN A 89 -2.02 2.66 3.08
C ASN A 89 -1.02 2.55 4.26
N SER A 90 0.27 2.49 3.93
CA SER A 90 1.45 2.76 4.72
C SER A 90 1.39 4.07 5.51
N VAL A 91 1.33 4.08 6.85
CA VAL A 91 1.52 5.33 7.59
C VAL A 91 2.94 5.38 8.15
N ARG A 92 3.68 6.44 7.77
CA ARG A 92 4.96 6.80 8.38
C ARG A 92 4.74 7.90 9.40
N VAL A 93 5.12 7.64 10.64
CA VAL A 93 5.05 8.60 11.74
C VAL A 93 6.47 8.95 12.17
N THR A 94 6.79 10.24 12.19
CA THR A 94 8.06 10.77 12.68
C THR A 94 7.77 11.63 13.92
N PHE A 95 8.47 11.37 15.02
CA PHE A 95 8.19 12.04 16.30
C PHE A 95 9.47 12.20 17.14
N GLY A 96 9.50 13.24 17.96
CA GLY A 96 10.55 13.45 18.96
C GLY A 96 10.12 12.94 20.33
N ASN A 97 11.09 12.53 21.16
CA ASN A 97 10.81 12.17 22.56
C ASN A 97 10.79 13.37 23.52
N ALA A 98 11.11 14.57 23.03
CA ALA A 98 11.19 15.78 23.85
C ALA A 98 9.83 16.29 24.36
N ASP A 99 8.74 15.98 23.66
CA ASP A 99 7.37 16.40 24.02
C ASP A 99 6.70 15.45 25.02
N TRP A 100 7.39 14.36 25.40
CA TRP A 100 6.90 13.41 26.39
C TRP A 100 7.34 13.86 27.78
N THR A 101 6.42 14.48 28.51
CA THR A 101 6.67 15.00 29.86
C THR A 101 6.66 13.85 30.89
N GLY A 102 7.83 13.54 31.44
CA GLY A 102 8.08 12.57 32.52
C GLY A 102 9.53 12.74 33.02
N ASP A 103 9.85 12.26 34.23
CA ASP A 103 11.22 12.36 34.77
C ASP A 103 12.22 11.76 33.75
N PRO A 104 13.36 12.40 33.44
CA PRO A 104 14.38 11.83 32.55
C PRO A 104 14.95 10.48 33.03
N HIS A 105 14.73 10.07 34.29
CA HIS A 105 14.95 8.70 34.78
C HIS A 105 13.70 7.78 34.68
N GLU A 106 12.52 8.33 34.36
CA GLU A 106 11.28 7.62 34.01
C GLU A 106 11.11 7.39 32.50
N ILE A 107 11.94 8.00 31.64
CA ILE A 107 12.01 7.67 30.20
C ILE A 107 12.81 6.37 29.99
N ASP A 108 12.55 5.34 30.80
CA ASP A 108 12.94 3.94 30.56
C ASP A 108 12.13 3.35 29.37
N VAL A 109 11.75 4.18 28.40
CA VAL A 109 11.03 3.75 27.20
C VAL A 109 11.98 2.87 26.41
N ARG A 110 11.62 1.60 26.26
CA ARG A 110 12.38 0.61 25.48
C ARG A 110 11.84 0.44 24.08
N ALA A 111 10.58 0.82 23.85
CA ALA A 111 9.97 0.77 22.54
C ALA A 111 8.79 1.75 22.43
N TRP A 112 8.49 2.10 21.19
CA TRP A 112 7.32 2.87 20.79
C TRP A 112 6.40 1.99 19.94
N ASP A 113 5.16 1.90 20.34
CA ASP A 113 4.12 1.10 19.69
C ASP A 113 3.11 2.03 19.00
N LEU A 114 2.84 1.74 17.73
CA LEU A 114 1.80 2.40 16.95
C LEU A 114 0.53 1.54 16.92
N PHE A 115 -0.62 2.18 17.09
CA PHE A 115 -1.96 1.58 17.11
C PHE A 115 -2.88 2.29 16.11
N ARG A 116 -3.99 1.66 15.76
CA ARG A 116 -5.03 2.21 14.86
C ARG A 116 -6.43 1.80 15.28
N GLY A 117 -7.45 2.46 14.74
CA GLY A 117 -8.79 1.89 14.68
C GLY A 117 -8.90 0.69 13.74
N GLN A 118 -9.98 -0.10 13.86
CA GLN A 118 -10.21 -1.27 12.99
C GLN A 118 -10.76 -0.89 11.60
N SER A 119 -11.30 0.33 11.47
CA SER A 119 -11.85 0.91 10.24
C SER A 119 -11.53 2.41 10.19
N PRO A 120 -11.68 3.08 9.03
CA PRO A 120 -11.72 4.53 8.95
C PRO A 120 -12.73 5.11 9.94
N ASP A 121 -12.38 6.26 10.54
CA ASP A 121 -13.09 6.98 11.60
C ASP A 121 -13.33 6.19 12.90
N GLY A 122 -12.88 4.93 12.95
CA GLY A 122 -13.01 4.05 14.11
C GLY A 122 -12.17 4.52 15.30
N ALA A 123 -12.61 4.20 16.51
CA ALA A 123 -11.83 4.43 17.73
C ALA A 123 -10.54 3.59 17.71
N ILE A 124 -9.46 4.15 18.26
CA ILE A 124 -8.15 3.48 18.31
C ILE A 124 -8.24 2.23 19.21
N ASP A 125 -7.80 1.10 18.68
CA ASP A 125 -7.68 -0.16 19.42
C ASP A 125 -6.26 -0.33 19.95
N TYR A 126 -6.11 -0.21 21.28
CA TYR A 126 -4.83 -0.32 21.97
C TYR A 126 -4.46 -1.76 22.39
N SER A 127 -5.23 -2.77 21.97
CA SER A 127 -4.96 -4.15 22.34
C SER A 127 -3.75 -4.75 21.63
N THR A 128 -3.53 -4.37 20.36
CA THR A 128 -2.48 -4.93 19.51
C THR A 128 -1.79 -3.83 18.70
N PRO A 129 -0.46 -3.64 18.84
CA PRO A 129 0.26 -2.68 18.03
C PRO A 129 0.34 -3.15 16.57
N ILE A 130 0.23 -2.20 15.63
CA ILE A 130 0.42 -2.43 14.18
C ILE A 130 1.84 -2.18 13.71
N ALA A 131 2.68 -1.60 14.56
CA ALA A 131 4.11 -1.47 14.37
C ALA A 131 4.78 -1.15 15.71
N THR A 132 6.07 -1.45 15.80
CA THR A 132 6.90 -1.14 16.97
C THR A 132 8.28 -0.70 16.50
N VAL A 133 8.84 0.34 17.14
CA VAL A 133 10.24 0.74 16.97
C VAL A 133 10.94 0.71 18.33
N VAL A 134 12.10 0.08 18.39
CA VAL A 134 12.89 -0.03 19.63
C VAL A 134 13.55 1.31 19.93
N ALA A 135 13.50 1.72 21.19
CA ALA A 135 14.22 2.92 21.64
C ALA A 135 15.72 2.63 21.72
N GLU A 136 16.52 3.54 21.17
CA GLU A 136 17.97 3.43 21.16
C GLU A 136 18.59 4.49 22.07
N GLU A 137 19.72 4.16 22.69
CA GLU A 137 20.42 5.11 23.55
C GLU A 137 20.81 6.36 22.76
N GLN A 138 20.58 7.54 23.35
CA GLN A 138 20.90 8.86 22.76
C GLN A 138 20.06 9.24 21.52
N THR A 139 19.08 8.43 21.12
CA THR A 139 18.14 8.76 20.03
C THR A 139 16.99 9.61 20.56
N THR A 140 16.81 10.79 19.96
CA THR A 140 15.76 11.77 20.33
C THR A 140 14.65 11.91 19.31
N SER A 141 14.80 11.28 18.14
CA SER A 141 13.82 11.29 17.04
C SER A 141 13.67 9.88 16.49
N TYR A 142 12.43 9.47 16.26
CA TYR A 142 12.07 8.13 15.84
C TYR A 142 11.19 8.17 14.60
N GLU A 143 11.27 7.10 13.82
CA GLU A 143 10.43 6.84 12.67
C GLU A 143 9.81 5.45 12.79
N ILE A 144 8.49 5.37 12.65
CA ILE A 144 7.74 4.11 12.67
C ILE A 144 6.87 4.02 11.41
N HIS A 145 6.88 2.84 10.78
CA HIS A 145 6.08 2.54 9.60
C HIS A 145 5.04 1.49 9.99
N SER A 146 3.77 1.77 9.73
CA SER A 146 2.72 0.78 9.91
C SER A 146 2.78 -0.29 8.81
N ASP A 147 2.19 -1.45 9.11
CA ASP A 147 1.65 -2.30 8.06
C ASP A 147 0.58 -1.53 7.24
N PRO A 148 0.30 -1.94 5.99
CA PRO A 148 -0.67 -1.27 5.13
C PRO A 148 -2.11 -1.28 5.72
N LEU A 149 -2.80 -0.12 5.80
CA LEU A 149 -4.15 0.04 6.40
C LEU A 149 -5.33 -0.27 5.46
N PRO A 150 -6.19 -1.29 5.69
CA PRO A 150 -7.00 -1.98 4.68
C PRO A 150 -8.00 -1.17 3.82
N GLY A 151 -8.21 0.13 4.06
CA GLY A 151 -9.14 0.96 3.29
C GLY A 151 -8.79 2.45 3.29
N SER A 152 -9.48 3.19 2.43
CA SER A 152 -9.39 4.66 2.37
C SER A 152 -10.23 5.32 3.45
N GLY A 153 -9.79 6.48 3.91
CA GLY A 153 -10.53 7.34 4.84
C GLY A 153 -9.61 7.94 5.90
N ASN A 154 -10.20 8.60 6.89
CA ASN A 154 -9.44 9.15 8.01
C ASN A 154 -9.18 8.05 9.03
N TRP A 155 -7.92 7.70 9.25
CA TRP A 155 -7.54 6.70 10.25
C TRP A 155 -7.11 7.41 11.53
N ASN A 156 -7.75 7.05 12.65
CA ASN A 156 -7.28 7.45 13.97
C ASN A 156 -6.15 6.53 14.40
N LEU A 157 -5.05 7.12 14.83
CA LEU A 157 -3.81 6.46 15.21
C LEU A 157 -3.39 6.87 16.60
N GLY A 158 -2.79 5.94 17.34
CA GLY A 158 -2.27 6.16 18.68
C GLY A 158 -0.82 5.72 18.78
N LEU A 159 0.03 6.54 19.39
CA LEU A 159 1.43 6.22 19.67
C LEU A 159 1.62 6.13 21.19
N ARG A 160 2.22 5.01 21.66
CA ARG A 160 2.53 4.79 23.07
C ARG A 160 3.98 4.38 23.29
N GLY A 161 4.63 4.94 24.31
CA GLY A 161 5.90 4.46 24.82
C GLY A 161 5.68 3.37 25.86
N ARG A 162 6.49 2.30 25.82
CA ARG A 162 6.43 1.18 26.79
C ARG A 162 7.80 0.98 27.46
N ASP A 163 7.79 0.81 28.79
CA ASP A 163 8.93 0.30 29.57
C ASP A 163 8.84 -1.24 29.77
N THR A 164 9.86 -1.91 30.34
CA THR A 164 9.84 -3.37 30.59
C THR A 164 9.61 -3.76 32.06
N LYS A 165 9.09 -2.86 32.91
CA LYS A 165 8.79 -3.21 34.31
C LYS A 165 7.51 -4.02 34.37
N ASN A 166 7.65 -5.33 34.64
CA ASN A 166 6.55 -6.26 34.79
C ASN A 166 5.48 -5.81 35.80
N PRO A 167 4.21 -6.21 35.59
CA PRO A 167 3.81 -7.24 34.62
C PRO A 167 3.61 -6.76 33.17
N ASP A 168 3.41 -5.46 32.92
CA ASP A 168 3.02 -4.97 31.59
C ASP A 168 3.86 -3.81 31.03
N GLY A 169 4.87 -3.36 31.78
CA GLY A 169 5.57 -2.13 31.49
C GLY A 169 4.68 -0.92 31.75
N ASN A 170 5.17 0.13 32.41
CA ASN A 170 4.37 1.35 32.48
C ASN A 170 4.16 1.88 31.05
N VAL A 171 2.90 2.06 30.69
CA VAL A 171 2.50 2.69 29.44
C VAL A 171 2.54 4.19 29.67
N GLY A 172 3.38 4.89 28.92
CA GLY A 172 3.49 6.34 28.99
C GLY A 172 2.24 7.05 28.46
N PRO A 173 2.23 8.40 28.45
CA PRO A 173 1.14 9.19 27.87
C PRO A 173 0.87 8.77 26.42
N THR A 174 -0.37 8.94 25.93
CA THR A 174 -0.71 8.57 24.55
C THR A 174 -0.75 9.81 23.66
N ALA A 175 -0.09 9.74 22.52
CA ALA A 175 -0.28 10.72 21.45
C ALA A 175 -1.27 10.16 20.43
N GLU A 176 -2.39 10.86 20.22
CA GLU A 176 -3.42 10.47 19.25
C GLU A 176 -3.49 11.49 18.12
N PHE A 177 -3.66 11.00 16.89
CA PHE A 177 -3.75 11.84 15.70
C PHE A 177 -4.53 11.12 14.61
N SER A 178 -5.02 11.87 13.63
CA SER A 178 -5.75 11.33 12.48
C SER A 178 -4.98 11.61 11.20
N VAL A 179 -4.95 10.64 10.29
CA VAL A 179 -4.33 10.77 8.97
C VAL A 179 -5.30 10.33 7.89
N GLU A 180 -5.44 11.13 6.84
CA GLU A 180 -6.17 10.74 5.65
C GLU A 180 -5.32 9.72 4.86
N VAL A 181 -5.88 8.53 4.66
CA VAL A 181 -5.26 7.47 3.86
C VAL A 181 -6.09 7.26 2.61
N LEU A 182 -5.43 7.31 1.45
CA LEU A 182 -6.03 7.04 0.16
C LEU A 182 -5.50 5.68 -0.34
N ALA A 183 -6.28 4.62 -0.08
CA ALA A 183 -6.06 3.31 -0.65
C ALA A 183 -6.76 3.19 -2.02
N THR A 184 -6.25 2.28 -2.86
CA THR A 184 -7.04 1.81 -4.01
C THR A 184 -8.30 1.14 -3.45
N PRO A 185 -9.50 1.32 -4.05
CA PRO A 185 -10.66 0.51 -3.65
C PRO A 185 -10.29 -0.98 -3.69
N PRO A 186 -10.77 -1.79 -2.73
CA PRO A 186 -10.50 -3.22 -2.72
C PRO A 186 -10.84 -3.82 -4.08
N ASP A 187 -10.02 -4.77 -4.53
CA ASP A 187 -10.27 -5.49 -5.77
C ASP A 187 -11.70 -6.06 -5.73
N PHE A 188 -12.43 -5.98 -6.85
CA PHE A 188 -13.73 -6.66 -6.95
C PHE A 188 -13.50 -8.16 -6.72
N GLU A 189 -13.91 -8.69 -5.57
CA GLU A 189 -14.05 -10.13 -5.40
C GLU A 189 -15.19 -10.60 -6.32
N SER A 190 -14.82 -11.17 -7.45
CA SER A 190 -15.77 -11.76 -8.39
C SER A 190 -16.43 -13.01 -7.78
N PRO A 191 -17.67 -13.35 -8.21
CA PRO A 191 -18.06 -13.27 -9.60
C PRO A 191 -19.09 -12.20 -9.86
N PHE A 192 -18.87 -11.40 -10.90
CA PHE A 192 -19.99 -10.86 -11.67
C PHE A 192 -20.96 -12.02 -11.94
N SER A 193 -22.21 -11.91 -11.50
CA SER A 193 -23.25 -12.86 -11.89
C SER A 193 -23.95 -12.31 -13.12
N ALA A 194 -24.07 -13.15 -14.14
CA ALA A 194 -24.83 -12.84 -15.34
C ALA A 194 -26.11 -13.67 -15.31
N SER A 195 -27.26 -13.02 -15.37
CA SER A 195 -28.55 -13.70 -15.58
C SER A 195 -29.24 -13.09 -16.79
N GLY A 196 -29.87 -13.92 -17.62
CA GLY A 196 -30.58 -13.46 -18.81
C GLY A 196 -32.01 -13.98 -18.88
N SER A 197 -32.92 -13.14 -19.37
CA SER A 197 -34.23 -13.58 -19.87
C SER A 197 -34.65 -12.73 -21.06
N SER A 198 -35.27 -13.35 -22.07
CA SER A 198 -35.95 -12.70 -23.21
C SER A 198 -35.19 -11.50 -23.81
N GLY A 199 -33.94 -11.74 -24.25
CA GLY A 199 -33.14 -10.74 -24.96
C GLY A 199 -32.43 -9.71 -24.09
N THR A 200 -32.55 -9.79 -22.76
CA THR A 200 -31.81 -8.92 -21.84
C THR A 200 -30.82 -9.74 -21.04
N LEU A 201 -29.56 -9.29 -20.99
CA LEU A 201 -28.51 -9.81 -20.11
C LEU A 201 -28.32 -8.81 -18.96
N THR A 202 -28.45 -9.28 -17.72
CA THR A 202 -28.19 -8.48 -16.52
C THR A 202 -26.88 -8.95 -15.90
N LEU A 203 -25.94 -8.02 -15.76
CA LEU A 203 -24.68 -8.22 -15.02
C LEU A 203 -24.83 -7.61 -13.64
N SER A 204 -24.62 -8.40 -12.59
CA SER A 204 -24.63 -7.95 -11.20
C SER A 204 -23.25 -8.13 -10.59
N ALA A 205 -22.68 -7.05 -10.07
CA ALA A 205 -21.42 -7.06 -9.30
C ALA A 205 -21.72 -6.73 -7.84
N ARG A 206 -21.07 -7.44 -6.91
CA ARG A 206 -21.13 -7.10 -5.49
C ARG A 206 -19.88 -6.30 -5.15
N ILE A 207 -20.08 -5.08 -4.67
CA ILE A 207 -19.01 -4.33 -3.97
C ILE A 207 -19.00 -4.90 -2.55
N PRO A 208 -17.86 -5.36 -2.01
CA PRO A 208 -17.76 -5.73 -0.61
C PRO A 208 -18.24 -4.58 0.26
N SER A 209 -19.07 -4.86 1.28
CA SER A 209 -19.42 -3.83 2.25
C SER A 209 -18.17 -3.40 3.00
N GLU A 210 -18.02 -2.08 3.15
CA GLU A 210 -16.97 -1.37 3.90
C GLU A 210 -16.69 -1.98 5.28
#